data_AF-A0A3E0MJH3-F1
#
_entry.id   AF-A0A3E0MJH3-F1
#
_cell.length_a   1.000
_cell.length_b   1.000
_cell.length_c   1.000
_cell.angle_alpha   90.00
_cell.angle_beta   90.00
_cell.angle_gamma   90.00
#
_symmetry.space_group_name_H-M   'P 1'
#
loop_
_entity.id
_entity.type
_entity.pdbx_description
1 polymer ?
#
loop_
_entity_poly.entity_id
_entity_poly.type
_entity_poly.pdbx_seq_one_letter_code
_entity_poly.pdbx_strand_id
1 'polypeptide(L)'
;MTNYFSSFDLDPAFSIDLAMLEQRYEQLMTICHPDRFAAAPAFEQRAAAKRAADINEAFNVLKQPVSRAGHLLQLAGVDLQALERQPAAPEFLFEQMMLREKVQEFDDLNPDDATKLTSEIEDAYVSTQAKFIAHYEADDIA
;
A
#
# COMPACT_ATOMS: atom_id res chain seq x y z
N MET A 1 -6.61 5.48 -15.64
CA MET A 1 -5.81 4.95 -14.53
C MET A 1 -5.13 3.66 -15.02
N THR A 2 -3.84 3.47 -14.76
CA THR A 2 -3.15 2.22 -15.14
C THR A 2 -3.41 1.16 -14.06
N ASN A 3 -3.78 -0.06 -14.45
CA ASN A 3 -3.97 -1.14 -13.50
C ASN A 3 -2.63 -1.80 -13.13
N TYR A 4 -2.06 -1.45 -11.98
CA TYR A 4 -0.80 -2.04 -11.50
C TYR A 4 -0.83 -3.56 -11.28
N PHE A 5 -1.98 -4.17 -10.99
CA PHE A 5 -2.10 -5.62 -10.83
C PHE A 5 -1.75 -6.36 -12.14
N SER A 6 -2.17 -5.77 -13.27
CA SER A 6 -1.89 -6.32 -14.60
C SER A 6 -0.40 -6.36 -14.96
N SER A 7 0.42 -5.49 -14.36
CA SER A 7 1.88 -5.51 -14.55
C SER A 7 2.54 -6.77 -13.99
N PHE A 8 1.89 -7.46 -13.04
CA PHE A 8 2.42 -8.64 -12.35
C PHE A 8 1.59 -9.91 -12.60
N ASP A 9 0.69 -9.88 -13.59
CA ASP A 9 -0.25 -10.98 -13.87
C ASP A 9 -1.11 -11.36 -12.65
N LEU A 10 -1.55 -10.35 -11.88
CA LEU A 10 -2.42 -10.52 -10.72
C LEU A 10 -3.82 -9.97 -11.01
N ASP A 11 -4.84 -10.60 -10.42
CA ASP A 11 -6.19 -10.06 -10.41
C ASP A 11 -6.31 -8.92 -9.38
N PRO A 12 -7.09 -7.86 -9.65
CA PRO A 12 -7.33 -6.80 -8.68
C PRO A 12 -8.06 -7.33 -7.45
N ALA A 13 -7.33 -7.43 -6.34
CA ALA A 13 -7.87 -7.81 -5.03
C ALA A 13 -7.05 -7.13 -3.92
N PHE A 14 -7.66 -6.96 -2.75
CA PHE A 14 -6.90 -6.53 -1.57
C PHE A 14 -6.00 -7.64 -1.05
N SER A 15 -6.49 -8.88 -1.05
CA SER A 15 -5.75 -10.06 -0.64
C SER A 15 -4.99 -10.65 -1.82
N ILE A 16 -3.72 -10.29 -1.95
CA ILE A 16 -2.81 -10.82 -2.98
C ILE A 16 -1.69 -11.65 -2.34
N ASP A 17 -1.14 -12.58 -3.13
CA ASP A 17 0.07 -13.32 -2.76
C ASP A 17 1.29 -12.41 -2.92
N LEU A 18 1.84 -11.95 -1.79
CA LEU A 18 3.03 -11.09 -1.76
C LEU A 18 4.29 -11.82 -2.23
N ALA A 19 4.39 -13.14 -2.03
CA ALA A 19 5.54 -13.90 -2.52
C ALA A 19 5.51 -13.98 -4.05
N MET A 20 4.32 -14.18 -4.63
CA MET A 20 4.15 -14.10 -6.08
C MET A 20 4.45 -12.70 -6.62
N LEU A 21 4.00 -11.65 -5.95
CA LEU A 21 4.31 -10.26 -6.32
C LEU A 21 5.83 -10.01 -6.34
N GLU A 22 6.56 -10.43 -5.30
CA GLU A 22 8.01 -10.29 -5.21
C GLU A 22 8.74 -11.09 -6.29
N GLN A 23 8.33 -12.33 -6.53
CA GLN A 23 8.90 -13.16 -7.58
C GLN A 23 8.73 -12.51 -8.97
N ARG A 24 7.55 -11.97 -9.26
CA ARG A 24 7.26 -11.31 -10.55
C ARG A 24 8.05 -10.01 -10.69
N TYR A 25 8.16 -9.24 -9.61
CA TYR A 25 8.99 -8.04 -9.57
C TYR A 25 10.46 -8.33 -9.92
N GLU A 26 11.06 -9.34 -9.30
CA GLU A 26 12.46 -9.74 -9.58
C GLU A 26 12.65 -10.17 -11.04
N GLN A 27 11.72 -10.95 -11.59
CA GLN A 27 11.75 -11.38 -13.00
C GLN A 27 11.70 -10.18 -13.94
N LEU A 28 10.79 -9.24 -13.70
CA LEU A 28 10.61 -8.05 -14.53
C LEU A 28 11.83 -7.13 -14.45
N MET A 29 12.32 -6.86 -13.23
CA MET A 29 13.50 -6.03 -13.02
C MET A 29 14.76 -6.64 -13.66
N THR A 30 14.90 -7.97 -13.65
CA THR A 30 15.99 -8.66 -14.37
C THR A 30 15.96 -8.40 -15.87
N ILE A 31 14.78 -8.19 -16.46
CA ILE A 31 14.62 -7.95 -17.90
C ILE A 31 14.86 -6.47 -18.24
N CYS A 32 14.39 -5.54 -17.41
CA CYS A 32 14.42 -4.11 -17.72
C CYS A 32 15.46 -3.29 -16.93
N HIS A 33 16.36 -3.93 -16.18
CA HIS A 33 17.37 -3.21 -15.38
C HIS A 33 18.19 -2.25 -16.25
N PRO A 34 18.31 -0.96 -15.88
CA PRO A 34 19.04 0.04 -16.67
C PRO A 34 20.47 -0.37 -17.04
N ASP A 35 21.18 -1.06 -16.14
CA ASP A 35 22.54 -1.54 -16.38
C ASP A 35 22.65 -2.47 -17.60
N ARG A 36 21.61 -3.25 -17.92
CA ARG A 36 21.60 -4.12 -19.10
C ARG A 36 21.57 -3.33 -20.41
N PHE A 37 21.09 -2.09 -20.35
CA PHE A 37 20.97 -1.19 -21.49
C PHE A 37 22.03 -0.08 -21.48
N ALA A 38 22.99 -0.09 -20.54
CA ALA A 38 23.99 0.97 -20.42
C ALA A 38 24.82 1.20 -21.71
N ALA A 39 25.03 0.15 -22.51
CA ALA A 39 25.70 0.22 -23.81
C ALA A 39 24.74 0.38 -25.01
N ALA A 40 23.44 0.40 -24.78
CA ALA A 40 22.41 0.51 -25.82
C ALA A 40 22.25 1.97 -26.29
N PRO A 41 21.59 2.22 -27.43
CA PRO A 41 21.24 3.57 -27.86
C PRO A 41 20.43 4.35 -26.81
N ALA A 42 20.55 5.67 -26.80
CA ALA A 42 19.91 6.53 -25.80
C ALA A 42 18.38 6.36 -25.70
N PHE A 43 17.71 6.02 -26.81
CA PHE A 43 16.27 5.77 -26.79
C PHE A 43 15.93 4.47 -26.03
N GLU A 44 16.73 3.42 -26.16
CA GLU A 44 16.55 2.15 -25.46
C GLU A 44 16.87 2.29 -23.97
N GLN A 45 17.92 3.03 -23.61
CA GLN A 45 18.23 3.36 -22.22
C GLN A 45 17.06 4.07 -21.53
N ARG A 46 16.48 5.08 -22.17
CA ARG A 46 15.31 5.79 -21.64
C ARG A 46 14.08 4.89 -21.52
N ALA A 47 13.84 4.03 -22.51
CA ALA A 47 12.73 3.09 -22.48
C ALA A 47 12.87 2.08 -21.33
N ALA A 48 14.07 1.53 -21.11
CA ALA A 48 14.36 0.63 -20.00
C ALA A 48 14.20 1.32 -18.64
N ALA A 49 14.76 2.53 -18.49
CA ALA A 49 14.63 3.32 -17.26
C ALA A 49 13.17 3.64 -16.93
N LYS A 50 12.37 4.03 -17.94
CA LYS A 50 10.93 4.27 -17.75
C LYS A 50 10.22 2.99 -17.31
N ARG A 51 10.46 1.87 -17.99
CA ARG A 51 9.83 0.58 -17.64
C ARG A 51 10.18 0.13 -16.22
N ALA A 52 11.44 0.28 -15.81
CA ALA A 52 11.87 -0.03 -14.46
C ALA A 52 11.20 0.89 -13.42
N ALA A 53 11.05 2.18 -13.72
CA ALA A 53 10.33 3.12 -12.86
C ALA A 53 8.84 2.73 -12.71
N ASP A 54 8.17 2.40 -13.81
CA ASP A 54 6.76 1.97 -13.81
C ASP A 54 6.56 0.67 -12.99
N ILE A 55 7.50 -0.29 -13.11
CA ILE A 55 7.47 -1.54 -12.31
C ILE A 55 7.70 -1.26 -10.82
N ASN A 56 8.66 -0.41 -10.49
CA ASN A 56 8.96 -0.05 -9.10
C ASN A 56 7.77 0.65 -8.44
N GLU A 57 7.12 1.59 -9.14
CA GLU A 57 5.94 2.28 -8.66
C GLU A 57 4.81 1.27 -8.39
N ALA A 58 4.49 0.42 -9.38
CA ALA A 58 3.46 -0.60 -9.26
C ALA A 58 3.73 -1.56 -8.08
N PHE A 59 4.99 -2.01 -7.93
CA PHE A 59 5.39 -2.89 -6.83
C PHE A 59 5.22 -2.22 -5.47
N ASN A 60 5.69 -0.97 -5.32
CA ASN A 60 5.60 -0.24 -4.06
C ASN A 60 4.14 0.02 -3.66
N VAL A 61 3.27 0.31 -4.63
CA VAL A 61 1.83 0.49 -4.40
C VAL A 61 1.18 -0.82 -3.95
N LEU A 62 1.43 -1.93 -4.66
CA LEU A 62 0.79 -3.21 -4.35
C LEU A 62 1.33 -3.90 -3.10
N LYS A 63 2.59 -3.66 -2.74
CA LYS A 63 3.23 -4.25 -1.55
C LYS A 63 2.63 -3.69 -0.24
N GLN A 64 2.29 -2.40 -0.22
CA GLN A 64 1.78 -1.73 0.98
C GLN A 64 0.25 -1.83 1.06
N PRO A 65 -0.35 -2.37 2.14
CA PRO A 65 -1.80 -2.59 2.22
C PRO A 65 -2.63 -1.31 2.02
N VAL A 66 -2.24 -0.20 2.63
CA VAL A 66 -2.96 1.09 2.52
C VAL A 66 -2.90 1.63 1.09
N SER A 67 -1.72 1.64 0.47
CA SER A 67 -1.56 2.08 -0.92
C SER A 67 -2.31 1.18 -1.89
N ARG A 68 -2.32 -0.14 -1.66
CA ARG A 68 -3.07 -1.11 -2.44
C ARG A 68 -4.58 -0.89 -2.33
N ALA A 69 -5.10 -0.65 -1.13
CA ALA A 69 -6.50 -0.27 -0.91
C ALA A 69 -6.86 1.01 -1.70
N GLY A 70 -6.03 2.04 -1.60
CA GLY A 70 -6.21 3.28 -2.36
C GLY A 70 -6.28 3.03 -3.87
N HIS A 71 -5.36 2.22 -4.40
CA HIS A 71 -5.33 1.86 -5.82
C HIS A 71 -6.59 1.10 -6.26
N LEU A 72 -7.09 0.17 -5.44
CA LEU A 72 -8.35 -0.54 -5.69
C LEU A 72 -9.55 0.40 -5.75
N LEU A 73 -9.63 1.35 -4.82
CA LEU A 73 -10.69 2.38 -4.79
C LEU A 73 -10.61 3.26 -6.05
N GLN A 74 -9.41 3.67 -6.45
CA GLN A 74 -9.21 4.44 -7.68
C GLN A 74 -9.61 3.66 -8.94
N LEU A 75 -9.34 2.35 -9.00
CA LEU A 75 -9.81 1.48 -10.08
C LEU A 75 -11.34 1.37 -10.10
N ALA A 76 -11.99 1.44 -8.94
CA ALA A 76 -13.45 1.50 -8.80
C ALA A 76 -14.04 2.90 -9.08
N GLY A 77 -13.22 3.89 -9.40
CA GLY A 77 -13.66 5.25 -9.76
C GLY A 77 -13.82 6.20 -8.57
N VAL A 78 -13.37 5.82 -7.38
CA VAL A 78 -13.42 6.66 -6.18
C VAL A 78 -12.32 7.73 -6.23
N ASP A 79 -12.69 8.99 -5.98
CA ASP A 79 -11.74 10.10 -5.88
C ASP A 79 -11.15 10.18 -4.46
N LEU A 80 -9.95 9.61 -4.29
CA LEU A 80 -9.24 9.65 -3.02
C LEU A 80 -8.93 11.07 -2.55
N GLN A 81 -8.66 12.02 -3.45
CA GLN A 81 -8.36 13.40 -3.04
C GLN A 81 -9.61 14.09 -2.48
N ALA A 82 -10.78 13.76 -3.03
CA ALA A 82 -12.04 14.24 -2.48
C ALA A 82 -12.29 13.65 -1.08
N LEU A 83 -12.01 12.35 -0.88
CA LEU A 83 -12.12 11.69 0.42
C LEU A 83 -11.15 12.27 1.46
N GLU A 84 -9.88 12.49 1.11
CA GLU A 84 -8.88 13.06 2.02
C GLU A 84 -9.22 14.47 2.51
N ARG A 85 -10.03 15.23 1.75
CA ARG A 85 -10.50 16.56 2.15
C ARG A 85 -11.69 16.50 3.10
N GLN A 86 -12.35 15.35 3.24
CA GLN A 86 -13.45 15.21 4.19
C GLN A 86 -12.89 15.16 5.61
N PRO A 87 -13.51 15.89 6.55
CA PRO A 87 -13.07 15.82 7.94
C PRO A 87 -13.33 14.42 8.48
N ALA A 88 -12.34 13.87 9.18
CA ALA A 88 -12.54 12.64 9.93
C ALA A 88 -13.56 12.84 11.05
N ALA A 89 -14.26 11.77 11.43
CA ALA A 89 -15.22 11.78 12.52
C ALA A 89 -14.57 12.25 13.84
N PRO A 90 -15.23 13.08 14.65
CA PRO A 90 -14.68 13.56 15.93
C PRO A 90 -14.21 12.43 16.85
N GLU A 91 -14.94 11.32 16.88
CA GLU A 91 -14.63 10.15 17.69
C GLU A 91 -13.30 9.51 17.27
N PHE A 92 -13.07 9.40 15.96
CA PHE A 92 -11.82 8.89 15.41
C PHE A 92 -10.65 9.84 15.71
N LEU A 93 -10.84 11.15 15.57
CA LEU A 93 -9.81 12.14 15.90
C LEU A 93 -9.41 12.08 17.38
N PHE A 94 -10.38 11.89 18.28
CA PHE A 94 -10.13 11.72 19.70
C PHE A 94 -9.33 10.43 19.97
N GLU A 95 -9.73 9.30 19.38
CA GLU A 95 -8.99 8.03 19.49
C GLU A 95 -7.53 8.18 19.02
N GLN A 96 -7.31 8.81 17.87
CA GLN A 96 -5.97 9.08 17.34
C GLN A 96 -5.14 9.99 18.27
N MET A 97 -5.77 10.98 18.89
CA MET A 97 -5.10 11.86 19.85
C MET A 97 -4.66 11.08 21.10
N MET A 98 -5.53 10.27 21.67
CA MET A 98 -5.22 9.44 22.84
C MET A 98 -4.12 8.42 22.54
N LEU A 99 -4.15 7.79 21.36
CA LEU A 99 -3.09 6.87 20.93
C LEU A 99 -1.74 7.58 20.80
N ARG A 100 -1.72 8.80 20.25
CA ARG A 100 -0.47 9.59 20.14
C ARG A 100 0.10 9.93 21.52
N GLU A 101 -0.74 10.27 22.49
CA GLU A 101 -0.31 10.52 23.87
C GLU A 101 0.32 9.27 24.49
N LYS A 102 -0.36 8.10 24.39
CA LYS A 102 0.21 6.82 24.85
C LYS A 102 1.57 6.50 24.20
N VAL A 103 1.71 6.78 22.90
CA VAL A 103 2.96 6.55 22.15
C VAL A 103 4.07 7.53 22.56
N GLN A 104 3.74 8.77 22.94
CA GLN A 104 4.73 9.72 23.43
C GLN A 104 5.38 9.27 24.73
N GLU A 105 4.63 8.57 25.59
CA GLU A 105 5.10 8.02 26.86
C GLU A 105 5.71 6.62 26.72
N PHE A 106 5.86 6.10 25.49
CA PHE A 106 6.24 4.70 25.24
C PHE A 106 7.57 4.30 25.89
N ASP A 107 8.58 5.18 25.84
CA ASP A 107 9.90 4.91 26.41
C ASP A 107 9.90 4.84 27.95
N ASP A 108 8.87 5.41 28.59
CA ASP A 108 8.69 5.39 30.05
C ASP A 108 7.84 4.19 30.52
N LEU A 109 7.24 3.43 29.58
CA LEU A 109 6.45 2.24 29.91
C LEU A 109 7.34 1.09 30.39
N ASN A 110 6.78 0.27 31.27
CA ASN A 110 7.38 -1.04 31.54
C ASN A 110 7.22 -1.97 30.31
N PRO A 111 8.01 -3.04 30.18
CA PRO A 111 7.99 -3.93 29.01
C PRO A 111 6.61 -4.55 28.72
N ASP A 112 5.83 -4.87 29.75
CA ASP A 112 4.51 -5.48 29.58
C ASP A 112 3.52 -4.48 28.99
N ASP A 113 3.51 -3.24 29.46
CA ASP A 113 2.62 -2.18 28.97
C ASP A 113 3.03 -1.68 27.59
N ALA A 114 4.34 -1.60 27.30
CA ALA A 114 4.83 -1.34 25.95
C ALA A 114 4.36 -2.41 24.95
N THR A 115 4.47 -3.69 25.32
CA THR A 115 4.01 -4.81 24.49
C THR A 115 2.49 -4.74 24.24
N LYS A 116 1.70 -4.41 25.27
CA LYS A 116 0.25 -4.23 25.14
C LYS A 116 -0.09 -3.09 24.18
N LEU A 117 0.60 -1.95 24.27
CA LEU A 117 0.34 -0.82 23.38
C LEU A 117 0.66 -1.17 21.92
N THR A 118 1.76 -1.89 21.68
CA THR A 118 2.09 -2.38 20.34
C THR A 118 1.00 -3.31 19.80
N SER A 119 0.55 -4.28 20.61
CA SER A 119 -0.55 -5.18 20.23
C SER A 119 -1.85 -4.41 19.95
N GLU A 120 -2.21 -3.42 20.78
CA GLU A 120 -3.41 -2.59 20.59
C GLU A 120 -3.40 -1.90 19.23
N ILE A 121 -2.25 -1.32 18.83
CA ILE A 121 -2.09 -0.63 17.54
C ILE A 121 -2.11 -1.63 16.38
N GLU A 122 -1.43 -2.77 16.51
CA GLU A 122 -1.40 -3.82 15.49
C GLU A 122 -2.79 -4.41 15.25
N ASP A 123 -3.54 -4.71 16.32
CA ASP A 123 -4.90 -5.23 16.26
C ASP A 123 -5.85 -4.21 15.61
N ALA A 124 -5.73 -2.92 15.96
CA ALA A 124 -6.50 -1.86 15.33
C ALA A 124 -6.21 -1.75 13.82
N TYR A 125 -4.95 -1.89 13.43
CA TYR A 125 -4.54 -1.87 12.02
C TYR A 125 -5.08 -3.07 11.24
N VAL A 126 -4.96 -4.29 11.78
CA VAL A 126 -5.49 -5.51 11.16
C VAL A 126 -7.02 -5.48 11.08
N SER A 127 -7.69 -5.04 12.14
CA SER A 127 -9.14 -4.87 12.18
C SER A 127 -9.63 -3.89 11.12
N THR A 128 -8.92 -2.79 10.91
CA THR A 128 -9.25 -1.80 9.87
C THR A 128 -9.10 -2.38 8.46
N GLN A 129 -8.05 -3.18 8.22
CA GLN A 129 -7.90 -3.88 6.94
C GLN A 129 -9.03 -4.90 6.71
N ALA A 130 -9.41 -5.66 7.73
CA ALA A 130 -10.51 -6.62 7.63
C ALA A 130 -11.85 -5.93 7.31
N LYS A 131 -12.12 -4.78 7.95
CA LYS A 131 -13.29 -3.95 7.62
C LYS A 131 -13.24 -3.47 6.18
N PHE A 132 -12.09 -2.96 5.72
CA PHE A 132 -11.93 -2.54 4.32
C PHE A 132 -12.24 -3.67 3.34
N ILE A 133 -11.69 -4.88 3.57
CA ILE A 133 -11.97 -6.06 2.74
C ILE A 133 -13.48 -6.33 2.69
N ALA A 134 -14.14 -6.36 3.84
CA ALA A 134 -15.57 -6.63 3.93
C ALA A 134 -16.42 -5.61 3.16
N HIS A 135 -16.12 -4.31 3.29
CA HIS A 135 -16.81 -3.25 2.55
C HIS A 135 -16.52 -3.31 1.05
N TYR A 136 -15.26 -3.53 0.67
CA TYR A 136 -14.85 -3.61 -0.74
C TYR A 136 -15.49 -4.82 -1.46
N GLU A 137 -15.49 -6.00 -0.84
CA GLU A 137 -16.11 -7.21 -1.40
C GLU A 137 -17.64 -7.12 -1.47
N ALA A 138 -18.26 -6.32 -0.60
CA ALA A 138 -19.69 -6.05 -0.62
C ALA A 138 -20.11 -4.96 -1.63
N ASP A 139 -19.15 -4.37 -2.37
CA ASP A 139 -19.36 -3.18 -3.23
C ASP A 139 -19.93 -1.97 -2.46
N ASP A 140 -19.66 -1.92 -1.16
CA ASP A 140 -20.08 -0.87 -0.22
C ASP A 140 -18.95 0.14 -0.04
N ILE A 141 -18.61 0.83 -1.14
CA ILE A 141 -17.47 1.73 -1.26
C ILE A 141 -17.88 3.21 -1.42
N ALA A 142 -19.15 3.53 -1.16
CA ALA A 142 -19.79 4.83 -1.37
C ALA A 142 -20.15 5.56 -0.08
#